data_AF-A0A832W4D8-F1
#
_entry.id   AF-A0A832W4D8-F1
#
_cell.length_a   1.000
_cell.length_b   1.000
_cell.length_c   1.000
_cell.angle_alpha   90.00
_cell.angle_beta   90.00
_cell.angle_gamma   90.00
#
_symmetry.space_group_name_H-M   'P 1'
#
loop_
_entity.id
_entity.type
_entity.pdbx_description
1 polymer ?
#
loop_
_entity_poly.entity_id
_entity_poly.type
_entity_poly.pdbx_seq_one_letter_code
_entity_poly.pdbx_strand_id
1 'polypeptide(L)'
;GTVAFGFPHPGLDLSRYTLGHVIASAALIAGTAALYGLSVFLKKRPKYYFPAALAAVAALAVAVLYFALPDIYNLLISSLISFFGEQPVTTTVQEARAWSFDAAWATFHWGLLLAAGGAATLILQNRKEVNPAHTFVLVWTAIILGSTAAHVRYEYYLAVNIALLSAVFAGAVLGATWKEVAPLLRKGSADSARPAAGRAEKREEPPKKKGKKGARAADAPKAKSRKRDQPDYLKVGGFVLVAALTLLFAGTSFQGNLDLANSAKYSGMDSQWMEALEWMGENTPDPGVDYYAIYDPETFTYPEESYGVMSWWDYGHWITFISKRIPNNNPFQHGVAGPNGSAVYLVSTSEEAANRILDNIGTRYVVTDYQVVMGKFHAPATWADPNDTGGLRFQPVFFVPMGSGSAGYQAMQFYNQDYYMTMVSRLHNFDGSMTEPTTGSVLYVEYVEPEMANASYPVITSAQEMNTTAAAAAAAAYNLNAPAGSHATVLNLHYDYQADSILQPLERVPALKHYRLVHETPQNIYGNVGEGGPDLKAVKIFEYVPGATIRGEGVIEVPIATNTGREFVYRQESENGLFVVPYATSGWSGEVRATGPYRIAGTGQTFDVTEEDIQQGRTIN
;
A
#
# COMPACT_ATOMS: atom_id res chain seq x y z
N GLY A 1 13.13 27.33 11.98
CA GLY A 1 11.97 26.81 11.22
C GLY A 1 10.71 27.12 11.98
N THR A 2 10.23 26.19 12.81
CA THR A 2 8.92 26.25 13.48
C THR A 2 8.63 27.54 14.26
N VAL A 3 9.60 28.08 15.00
CA VAL A 3 9.42 29.36 15.74
C VAL A 3 9.03 30.52 14.82
N ALA A 4 9.48 30.52 13.56
CA ALA A 4 9.16 31.58 12.59
C ALA A 4 7.74 31.45 12.00
N PHE A 5 7.14 30.26 12.05
CA PHE A 5 5.79 29.97 11.53
C PHE A 5 4.72 29.96 12.63
N GLY A 6 5.11 30.12 13.90
CA GLY A 6 4.22 30.00 15.05
C GLY A 6 3.92 28.54 15.43
N PHE A 7 3.04 28.37 16.42
CA PHE A 7 2.59 27.07 16.91
C PHE A 7 1.07 26.94 16.69
N PRO A 8 0.64 26.56 15.48
CA PRO A 8 -0.80 26.50 15.15
C PRO A 8 -1.54 25.37 15.89
N HIS A 9 -0.81 24.44 16.51
CA HIS A 9 -1.40 23.34 17.26
C HIS A 9 -1.01 23.41 18.74
N PRO A 10 -1.97 23.27 19.67
CA PRO A 10 -1.67 23.21 21.10
C PRO A 10 -1.01 21.87 21.48
N GLY A 11 -0.40 21.82 22.66
CA GLY A 11 0.18 20.60 23.23
C GLY A 11 1.62 20.31 22.80
N LEU A 12 2.05 19.06 23.01
CA LEU A 12 3.39 18.55 22.71
C LEU A 12 3.29 17.36 21.77
N ASP A 13 3.61 17.60 20.50
CA ASP A 13 3.58 16.60 19.43
C ASP A 13 4.72 16.86 18.43
N LEU A 14 5.26 15.79 17.83
CA LEU A 14 6.30 15.83 16.80
C LEU A 14 5.75 15.57 15.39
N SER A 15 4.49 15.15 15.26
CA SER A 15 3.83 14.98 13.96
C SER A 15 3.20 16.27 13.43
N ARG A 16 2.92 17.23 14.34
CA ARG A 16 2.33 18.54 14.06
C ARG A 16 3.24 19.67 14.52
N TYR A 17 3.05 20.87 13.98
CA TYR A 17 3.80 22.06 14.40
C TYR A 17 3.38 22.55 15.79
N THR A 18 4.02 21.98 16.83
CA THR A 18 3.85 22.35 18.24
C THR A 18 5.16 22.81 18.88
N LEU A 19 5.10 23.24 20.15
CA LEU A 19 6.28 23.55 20.96
C LEU A 19 7.19 22.34 21.20
N GLY A 20 6.68 21.11 21.01
CA GLY A 20 7.44 19.86 21.13
C GLY A 20 8.72 19.85 20.31
N HIS A 21 8.70 20.44 19.10
CA HIS A 21 9.87 20.55 18.23
C HIS A 21 11.00 21.40 18.85
N VAL A 22 10.65 22.49 19.53
CA VAL A 22 11.62 23.38 20.19
C VAL A 22 12.23 22.67 21.38
N ILE A 23 11.40 22.02 22.19
CA ILE A 23 11.84 21.25 23.35
C ILE A 23 12.76 20.10 22.92
N ALA A 24 12.38 19.32 21.92
CA ALA A 24 13.19 18.22 21.42
C ALA A 24 14.55 18.71 20.87
N SER A 25 14.55 19.81 20.11
CA SER A 25 15.78 20.39 19.58
C SER A 25 16.69 20.95 20.68
N ALA A 26 16.13 21.67 21.66
CA ALA A 26 16.87 22.19 22.80
C ALA A 26 17.43 21.05 23.67
N ALA A 27 16.65 19.99 23.89
CA ALA A 27 17.08 18.79 24.60
C ALA A 27 18.23 18.08 23.88
N LEU A 28 18.19 17.99 22.54
CA LEU A 28 19.28 17.41 21.75
C LEU A 28 20.58 18.21 21.88
N ILE A 29 20.49 19.55 21.84
CA ILE A 29 21.65 20.45 22.04
C ILE A 29 22.20 20.27 23.46
N ALA A 30 21.34 20.32 24.47
CA ALA A 30 21.72 20.15 25.87
C ALA A 30 22.34 18.78 26.13
N GLY A 31 21.75 17.72 25.58
CA GLY A 31 22.25 16.35 25.66
C GLY A 31 23.63 16.21 25.01
N THR A 32 23.84 16.83 23.85
CA THR A 32 25.15 16.84 23.17
C THR A 32 26.21 17.56 24.01
N ALA A 33 25.87 18.71 24.60
CA ALA A 33 26.75 19.44 25.50
C ALA A 33 27.08 18.64 26.77
N ALA A 34 26.10 17.93 27.34
CA ALA A 34 26.29 17.05 28.49
C ALA A 34 27.22 15.87 28.17
N LEU A 35 27.03 15.22 27.01
CA LEU A 35 27.90 14.14 26.53
C LEU A 35 29.34 14.63 26.28
N TYR A 36 29.49 15.84 25.72
CA TYR A 36 30.79 16.47 25.58
C TYR A 36 31.46 16.72 26.94
N GLY A 37 30.73 17.31 27.89
CA GLY A 37 31.21 17.52 29.26
C GLY A 37 31.63 16.23 29.95
N LEU A 38 30.83 15.17 29.81
CA LEU A 38 31.12 13.83 30.33
C LEU A 38 32.39 13.24 29.69
N SER A 39 32.56 13.39 28.38
CA SER A 39 33.76 12.96 27.65
C SER A 39 35.02 13.67 28.14
N VAL A 40 34.95 14.99 28.34
CA VAL A 40 36.06 15.79 28.88
C VAL A 40 36.40 15.36 30.32
N PHE A 41 35.39 15.19 31.17
CA PHE A 41 35.57 14.79 32.57
C PHE A 41 36.20 13.40 32.71
N LEU A 42 35.80 12.45 31.85
CA LEU A 42 36.28 11.07 31.91
C LEU A 42 37.56 10.81 31.09
N LYS A 43 38.12 11.81 30.41
CA LYS A 43 39.27 11.67 29.50
C LYS A 43 40.50 10.97 30.12
N LYS A 44 40.72 11.14 31.42
CA LYS A 44 41.85 10.53 32.16
C LYS A 44 41.51 9.22 32.89
N ARG A 45 40.27 8.73 32.77
CA ARG A 45 39.77 7.53 33.46
C ARG A 45 39.90 6.28 32.57
N PRO A 46 39.80 5.07 33.14
CA PRO A 46 39.80 3.84 32.35
C PRO A 46 38.67 3.82 31.31
N LYS A 47 38.92 3.22 30.14
CA LYS A 47 38.03 3.29 28.97
C LYS A 47 36.59 2.80 29.22
N TYR A 48 36.38 1.89 30.18
CA TYR A 48 35.05 1.38 30.53
C TYR A 48 34.20 2.36 31.34
N TYR A 49 34.79 3.40 31.94
CA TYR A 49 34.05 4.40 32.71
C TYR A 49 33.09 5.19 31.82
N PHE A 50 33.48 5.48 30.58
CA PHE A 50 32.63 6.23 29.65
C PHE A 50 31.33 5.49 29.30
N PRO A 51 31.34 4.23 28.81
CA PRO A 51 30.10 3.49 28.56
C PRO A 51 29.29 3.21 29.84
N ALA A 52 29.94 2.96 30.99
CA ALA A 52 29.22 2.75 32.25
C ALA A 52 28.52 4.04 32.72
N ALA A 53 29.19 5.18 32.65
CA ALA A 53 28.60 6.48 32.99
C ALA A 53 27.48 6.86 32.01
N LEU A 54 27.64 6.56 30.72
CA LEU A 54 26.60 6.76 29.72
C LEU A 54 25.34 5.94 30.05
N ALA A 55 25.50 4.65 30.39
CA ALA A 55 24.39 3.79 30.79
C ALA A 55 23.69 4.31 32.06
N ALA A 56 24.45 4.77 33.06
CA ALA A 56 23.90 5.35 34.28
C ALA A 56 23.14 6.65 34.02
N VAL A 57 23.68 7.54 33.17
CA VAL A 57 23.00 8.79 32.78
C VAL A 57 21.73 8.50 31.98
N ALA A 58 21.76 7.54 31.05
CA ALA A 58 20.58 7.12 30.30
C ALA A 58 19.49 6.56 31.23
N ALA A 59 19.85 5.67 32.16
CA ALA A 59 18.90 5.12 33.14
C ALA A 59 18.30 6.21 34.03
N LEU A 60 19.11 7.17 34.49
CA LEU A 60 18.64 8.30 35.27
C LEU A 60 17.71 9.21 34.45
N ALA A 61 18.06 9.49 33.19
CA ALA A 61 17.23 10.31 32.31
C ALA A 61 15.86 9.64 32.06
N VAL A 62 15.84 8.33 31.81
CA VAL A 62 14.61 7.55 31.67
C VAL A 62 13.78 7.60 32.95
N ALA A 63 14.40 7.41 34.12
CA ALA A 63 13.70 7.50 35.40
C ALA A 63 13.11 8.90 35.66
N VAL A 64 13.87 9.96 35.36
CA VAL A 64 13.39 11.35 35.48
C VAL A 64 12.23 11.61 34.51
N LEU A 65 12.35 11.20 33.26
CA LEU A 65 11.26 11.34 32.29
C LEU A 65 10.01 10.58 32.77
N TYR A 66 10.17 9.36 33.25
CA TYR A 66 9.07 8.53 33.73
C TYR A 66 8.32 9.14 34.92
N PHE A 67 9.04 9.64 35.95
CA PHE A 67 8.41 10.14 37.17
C PHE A 67 8.06 11.63 37.13
N ALA A 68 8.89 12.47 36.49
CA ALA A 68 8.72 13.93 36.51
C ALA A 68 8.02 14.47 35.27
N LEU A 69 8.09 13.77 34.12
CA LEU A 69 7.57 14.23 32.82
C LEU A 69 6.87 13.08 32.06
N PRO A 70 5.85 12.43 32.64
CA PRO A 70 5.25 11.21 32.11
C PRO A 70 4.69 11.36 30.69
N ASP A 71 4.15 12.53 30.33
CA ASP A 71 3.64 12.79 28.98
C ASP A 71 4.76 12.75 27.93
N ILE A 72 5.92 13.32 28.24
CA ILE A 72 7.09 13.29 27.36
C ILE A 72 7.66 11.87 27.28
N TYR A 73 7.70 11.16 28.41
CA TYR A 73 8.09 9.75 28.43
C TYR A 73 7.20 8.91 27.51
N ASN A 74 5.87 9.01 27.67
CA ASN A 74 4.91 8.26 26.87
C ASN A 74 5.01 8.60 25.38
N LEU A 75 5.16 9.88 25.03
CA LEU A 75 5.39 10.32 23.65
C LEU A 75 6.64 9.68 23.05
N LEU A 76 7.76 9.66 23.79
CA LEU A 76 9.02 9.10 23.28
C LEU A 76 8.95 7.58 23.13
N ILE A 77 8.34 6.89 24.09
CA ILE A 77 8.18 5.43 24.04
C ILE A 77 7.19 5.02 22.95
N SER A 78 6.05 5.70 22.81
CA SER A 78 5.11 5.42 21.72
C SER A 78 5.75 5.65 20.35
N SER A 79 6.54 6.73 20.20
CA SER A 79 7.29 7.00 18.97
C SER A 79 8.32 5.90 18.68
N LEU A 80 9.03 5.42 19.71
CA LEU A 80 10.01 4.35 19.57
C LEU A 80 9.35 3.03 19.15
N ILE A 81 8.24 2.68 19.79
CA ILE A 81 7.46 1.48 19.45
C ILE A 81 6.87 1.62 18.05
N SER A 82 6.33 2.77 17.67
CA SER A 82 5.81 3.01 16.32
C SER A 82 6.90 2.97 15.24
N PHE A 83 8.15 3.28 15.59
CA PHE A 83 9.26 3.27 14.65
C PHE A 83 9.76 1.83 14.39
N PHE A 84 9.78 0.97 15.41
CA PHE A 84 10.33 -0.38 15.35
C PHE A 84 9.32 -1.54 15.39
N GLY A 85 8.06 -1.32 15.76
CA GLY A 85 7.06 -2.36 16.00
C GLY A 85 5.86 -2.30 15.05
N GLU A 86 5.09 -3.39 14.99
CA GLU A 86 3.97 -3.59 14.05
C GLU A 86 2.61 -3.68 14.79
N GLN A 87 1.52 -3.32 14.10
CA GLN A 87 0.13 -3.48 14.55
C GLN A 87 -0.75 -4.03 13.41
N PRO A 88 -1.79 -4.85 13.67
CA PRO A 88 -2.62 -5.43 12.61
C PRO A 88 -3.18 -4.39 11.63
N VAL A 89 -3.81 -3.32 12.14
CA VAL A 89 -4.32 -2.22 11.28
C VAL A 89 -3.21 -1.53 10.48
N THR A 90 -2.01 -1.38 11.04
CA THR A 90 -0.87 -0.79 10.30
C THR A 90 -0.38 -1.70 9.18
N THR A 91 -0.46 -3.02 9.31
CA THR A 91 -0.06 -3.93 8.23
C THR A 91 -1.01 -3.92 7.04
N THR A 92 -2.24 -3.41 7.19
CA THR A 92 -3.12 -3.17 6.04
C THR A 92 -2.60 -2.03 5.15
N VAL A 93 -1.91 -1.05 5.73
CA VAL A 93 -1.24 0.05 5.01
C VAL A 93 0.04 -0.48 4.39
N GLN A 94 0.11 -0.47 3.05
CA GLN A 94 1.22 -1.04 2.30
C GLN A 94 2.59 -0.51 2.75
N GLU A 95 2.68 0.78 3.06
CA GLU A 95 3.92 1.44 3.48
C GLU A 95 4.40 1.05 4.89
N ALA A 96 3.52 0.50 5.73
CA ALA A 96 3.85 0.06 7.08
C ALA A 96 4.05 -1.46 7.17
N ARG A 97 4.12 -2.17 6.04
CA ARG A 97 4.50 -3.59 6.00
C ARG A 97 6.01 -3.76 6.09
N ALA A 98 6.42 -4.92 6.60
CA ALA A 98 7.81 -5.35 6.59
C ALA A 98 8.37 -5.38 5.16
N TRP A 99 9.65 -5.02 5.04
CA TRP A 99 10.32 -4.92 3.76
C TRP A 99 10.76 -6.29 3.27
N SER A 100 10.14 -6.76 2.18
CA SER A 100 10.49 -8.06 1.60
C SER A 100 11.78 -7.99 0.78
N PHE A 101 12.45 -9.14 0.61
CA PHE A 101 13.64 -9.22 -0.24
C PHE A 101 13.34 -8.84 -1.69
N ASP A 102 12.18 -9.27 -2.21
CA ASP A 102 11.77 -8.95 -3.58
C ASP A 102 11.55 -7.45 -3.78
N ALA A 103 10.90 -6.78 -2.81
CA ALA A 103 10.76 -5.32 -2.82
C ALA A 103 12.12 -4.63 -2.74
N ALA A 104 12.99 -5.07 -1.83
CA ALA A 104 14.34 -4.53 -1.69
C ALA A 104 15.16 -4.64 -2.98
N TRP A 105 15.09 -5.81 -3.63
CA TRP A 105 15.77 -6.05 -4.88
C TRP A 105 15.18 -5.25 -6.02
N ALA A 106 13.85 -5.10 -6.08
CA ALA A 106 13.16 -4.29 -7.09
C ALA A 106 13.53 -2.80 -6.97
N THR A 107 13.68 -2.27 -5.76
CA THR A 107 14.03 -0.85 -5.56
C THR A 107 15.52 -0.59 -5.75
N PHE A 108 16.40 -1.39 -5.14
CA PHE A 108 17.83 -1.07 -5.04
C PHE A 108 18.75 -1.92 -5.91
N HIS A 109 18.30 -3.07 -6.41
CA HIS A 109 19.06 -3.97 -7.28
C HIS A 109 20.52 -4.17 -6.81
N TRP A 110 21.48 -3.92 -7.71
CA TRP A 110 22.92 -3.99 -7.48
C TRP A 110 23.43 -3.03 -6.41
N GLY A 111 22.67 -1.98 -6.07
CA GLY A 111 22.96 -1.05 -4.99
C GLY A 111 23.07 -1.76 -3.63
N LEU A 112 22.31 -2.84 -3.40
CA LEU A 112 22.40 -3.63 -2.16
C LEU A 112 23.79 -4.25 -2.00
N LEU A 113 24.32 -4.86 -3.08
CA LEU A 113 25.65 -5.49 -3.07
C LEU A 113 26.77 -4.45 -2.93
N LEU A 114 26.66 -3.32 -3.64
CA LEU A 114 27.62 -2.23 -3.57
C LEU A 114 27.62 -1.59 -2.17
N ALA A 115 26.44 -1.38 -1.56
CA ALA A 115 26.31 -0.86 -0.21
C ALA A 115 26.90 -1.80 0.84
N ALA A 116 26.70 -3.12 0.71
CA ALA A 116 27.33 -4.11 1.58
C ALA A 116 28.87 -4.06 1.48
N GLY A 117 29.41 -3.94 0.26
CA GLY A 117 30.83 -3.71 0.03
C GLY A 117 31.33 -2.40 0.64
N GLY A 118 30.51 -1.36 0.63
CA GLY A 118 30.80 -0.05 1.22
C GLY A 118 30.90 -0.13 2.74
N ALA A 119 29.91 -0.77 3.37
CA ALA A 119 29.91 -1.00 4.81
C ALA A 119 31.14 -1.81 5.24
N ALA A 120 31.44 -2.90 4.52
CA ALA A 120 32.64 -3.70 4.77
C ALA A 120 33.93 -2.88 4.63
N THR A 121 34.00 -2.01 3.61
CA THR A 121 35.14 -1.11 3.39
C THR A 121 35.32 -0.15 4.57
N LEU A 122 34.26 0.50 5.02
CA LEU A 122 34.31 1.40 6.17
C LEU A 122 34.72 0.67 7.45
N ILE A 123 34.18 -0.53 7.70
CA ILE A 123 34.56 -1.36 8.86
C ILE A 123 36.06 -1.69 8.83
N LEU A 124 36.57 -2.14 7.68
CA LEU A 124 37.97 -2.50 7.51
C LEU A 124 38.90 -1.30 7.64
N GLN A 125 38.52 -0.14 7.11
CA GLN A 125 39.28 1.11 7.28
C GLN A 125 39.27 1.55 8.74
N ASN A 126 38.11 1.51 9.40
CA ASN A 126 37.95 1.91 10.80
C ASN A 126 38.72 0.99 11.77
N ARG A 127 38.90 -0.30 11.43
CA ARG A 127 39.77 -1.23 12.17
C ARG A 127 41.26 -0.88 12.08
N LYS A 128 41.68 -0.22 11.00
CA LYS A 128 43.08 0.22 10.81
C LYS A 128 43.32 1.57 11.48
N GLU A 129 42.40 2.51 11.25
CA GLU A 129 42.45 3.86 11.80
C GLU A 129 41.03 4.29 12.14
N VAL A 130 40.78 4.54 13.43
CA VAL A 130 39.45 4.90 13.92
C VAL A 130 39.06 6.27 13.37
N ASN A 131 38.03 6.31 12.55
CA ASN A 131 37.44 7.51 11.99
C ASN A 131 35.99 7.67 12.48
N PRO A 132 35.67 8.72 13.27
CA PRO A 132 34.32 8.98 13.74
C PRO A 132 33.28 9.08 12.62
N ALA A 133 33.65 9.61 11.44
CA ALA A 133 32.74 9.73 10.30
C ALA A 133 32.32 8.36 9.74
N HIS A 134 33.25 7.40 9.68
CA HIS A 134 32.92 6.04 9.26
C HIS A 134 31.95 5.38 10.23
N THR A 135 32.19 5.57 11.53
CA THR A 135 31.34 5.04 12.60
C THR A 135 29.94 5.66 12.52
N PHE A 136 29.84 6.98 12.30
CA PHE A 136 28.56 7.67 12.12
C PHE A 136 27.76 7.09 10.95
N VAL A 137 28.36 6.95 9.76
CA VAL A 137 27.68 6.40 8.58
C VAL A 137 27.20 4.97 8.85
N LEU A 138 28.01 4.12 9.48
CA LEU A 138 27.62 2.75 9.79
C LEU A 138 26.45 2.68 10.79
N VAL A 139 26.47 3.50 11.84
CA VAL A 139 25.38 3.56 12.84
C VAL A 139 24.10 4.12 12.22
N TRP A 140 24.22 5.21 11.45
CA TRP A 140 23.09 5.80 10.73
C TRP A 140 22.46 4.78 9.76
N THR A 141 23.27 4.07 8.96
CA THR A 141 22.78 3.01 8.07
C THR A 141 22.12 1.88 8.84
N ALA A 142 22.71 1.42 9.95
CA ALA A 142 22.13 0.32 10.72
C ALA A 142 20.75 0.68 11.33
N ILE A 143 20.59 1.90 11.84
CA ILE A 143 19.32 2.38 12.40
C ILE A 143 18.25 2.44 11.31
N ILE A 144 18.56 3.10 10.19
CA ILE A 144 17.59 3.25 9.09
C ILE A 144 17.27 1.89 8.47
N LEU A 145 18.26 1.04 8.24
CA LEU A 145 18.04 -0.32 7.73
C LEU A 145 17.16 -1.15 8.66
N GLY A 146 17.39 -1.10 9.97
CA GLY A 146 16.54 -1.79 10.95
C GLY A 146 15.10 -1.30 10.91
N SER A 147 14.90 0.01 10.76
CA SER A 147 13.57 0.60 10.61
C SER A 147 12.91 0.26 9.29
N THR A 148 13.65 0.30 8.17
CA THR A 148 13.15 -0.08 6.84
C THR A 148 12.77 -1.56 6.81
N ALA A 149 13.55 -2.44 7.44
CA ALA A 149 13.23 -3.86 7.53
C ALA A 149 11.85 -4.09 8.20
N ALA A 150 11.53 -3.32 9.24
CA ALA A 150 10.22 -3.35 9.89
C ALA A 150 9.12 -2.63 9.08
N HIS A 151 9.45 -1.52 8.42
CA HIS A 151 8.48 -0.71 7.68
C HIS A 151 9.06 -0.12 6.39
N VAL A 152 8.50 -0.48 5.24
CA VAL A 152 8.98 -0.01 3.92
C VAL A 152 8.89 1.52 3.74
N ARG A 153 8.04 2.24 4.48
CA ARG A 153 7.98 3.73 4.45
C ARG A 153 9.31 4.42 4.73
N TYR A 154 10.26 3.75 5.40
CA TYR A 154 11.59 4.32 5.65
C TYR A 154 12.59 4.03 4.52
N GLU A 155 12.18 3.33 3.45
CA GLU A 155 13.03 2.94 2.32
C GLU A 155 13.67 4.15 1.63
N TYR A 156 12.94 5.26 1.48
CA TYR A 156 13.51 6.47 0.87
C TYR A 156 14.61 7.13 1.71
N TYR A 157 14.59 6.96 3.03
CA TYR A 157 15.72 7.37 3.88
C TYR A 157 16.92 6.45 3.66
N LEU A 158 16.68 5.13 3.54
CA LEU A 158 17.73 4.14 3.30
C LEU A 158 18.42 4.33 1.93
N ALA A 159 17.70 4.85 0.93
CA ALA A 159 18.23 5.13 -0.40
C ALA A 159 19.51 5.99 -0.36
N VAL A 160 19.55 6.99 0.53
CA VAL A 160 20.73 7.87 0.68
C VAL A 160 21.93 7.08 1.21
N ASN A 161 21.70 6.22 2.20
CA ASN A 161 22.74 5.35 2.76
C ASN A 161 23.27 4.36 1.73
N ILE A 162 22.39 3.75 0.94
CA ILE A 162 22.76 2.82 -0.13
C ILE A 162 23.60 3.52 -1.19
N ALA A 163 23.19 4.70 -1.66
CA ALA A 163 23.94 5.47 -2.63
C ALA A 163 25.33 5.87 -2.09
N LEU A 164 25.40 6.35 -0.84
CA LEU A 164 26.65 6.75 -0.20
C LEU A 164 27.61 5.57 -0.04
N LEU A 165 27.14 4.45 0.52
CA LEU A 165 27.99 3.26 0.73
C LEU A 165 28.43 2.64 -0.60
N SER A 166 27.55 2.63 -1.60
CA SER A 166 27.90 2.21 -2.96
C SER A 166 29.03 3.05 -3.54
N ALA A 167 28.95 4.38 -3.39
CA ALA A 167 30.00 5.30 -3.83
C ALA A 167 31.31 5.10 -3.05
N VAL A 168 31.25 4.87 -1.74
CA VAL A 168 32.43 4.54 -0.92
C VAL A 168 33.11 3.27 -1.42
N PHE A 169 32.34 2.22 -1.71
CA PHE A 169 32.89 0.97 -2.21
C PHE A 169 33.54 1.14 -3.58
N ALA A 170 32.82 1.74 -4.52
CA ALA A 170 33.31 2.03 -5.85
C ALA A 170 34.58 2.88 -5.78
N GLY A 171 34.56 3.99 -5.04
CA GLY A 171 35.72 4.86 -4.86
C GLY A 171 36.94 4.16 -4.26
N ALA A 172 36.73 3.30 -3.25
CA ALA A 172 37.81 2.54 -2.63
C ALA A 172 38.45 1.53 -3.60
N VAL A 173 37.64 0.79 -4.34
CA VAL A 173 38.13 -0.22 -5.31
C VAL A 173 38.80 0.46 -6.50
N LEU A 174 38.17 1.46 -7.10
CA LEU A 174 38.70 2.22 -8.22
C LEU A 174 40.04 2.87 -7.82
N GLY A 175 40.10 3.54 -6.67
CA GLY A 175 41.33 4.17 -6.18
C GLY A 175 42.46 3.19 -5.88
N ALA A 176 42.14 2.03 -5.29
CA ALA A 176 43.14 1.00 -4.96
C ALA A 176 43.72 0.29 -6.20
N THR A 177 42.95 0.19 -7.28
CA THR A 177 43.32 -0.60 -8.48
C THR A 177 43.68 0.25 -9.70
N TRP A 178 43.44 1.56 -9.66
CA TRP A 178 43.69 2.49 -10.77
C TRP A 178 45.11 2.41 -11.35
N LYS A 179 46.13 2.23 -10.50
CA LYS A 179 47.53 2.13 -10.93
C LYS A 179 47.81 0.95 -11.85
N GLU A 180 47.05 -0.14 -11.71
CA GLU A 180 47.15 -1.35 -12.55
C GLU A 180 46.38 -1.18 -13.87
N VAL A 181 45.28 -0.43 -13.86
CA VAL A 181 44.35 -0.28 -14.98
C VAL A 181 44.73 0.89 -15.92
N ALA A 182 45.20 2.02 -15.38
CA ALA A 182 45.51 3.21 -16.17
C ALA A 182 46.53 2.97 -17.32
N PRO A 183 47.58 2.15 -17.16
CA PRO A 183 48.49 1.82 -18.26
C PRO A 183 47.84 1.00 -19.38
N LEU A 184 46.88 0.13 -19.06
CA LEU A 184 46.16 -0.70 -20.03
C LEU A 184 45.23 0.13 -20.92
N LEU A 185 44.52 1.09 -20.32
CA LEU A 185 43.66 2.05 -21.06
C LEU A 185 44.48 2.96 -21.97
N ARG A 186 45.66 3.41 -21.52
CA ARG A 186 46.58 4.24 -22.33
C ARG A 186 47.17 3.50 -23.52
N LYS A 187 47.48 2.20 -23.40
CA LYS A 187 47.96 1.38 -24.53
C LYS A 187 46.88 1.17 -25.59
N GLY A 188 45.63 0.89 -25.17
CA GLY A 188 44.51 0.75 -26.11
C GLY A 188 44.18 2.03 -26.90
N SER A 189 44.42 3.21 -26.31
CA SER A 189 44.25 4.51 -26.99
C SER A 189 45.42 4.90 -27.90
N ALA A 190 46.61 4.31 -27.72
CA ALA A 190 47.79 4.60 -28.54
C ALA A 190 47.84 3.74 -29.81
N ASP A 191 47.29 2.52 -29.77
CA ASP A 191 47.19 1.63 -30.92
C ASP A 191 46.07 2.05 -31.90
N SER A 192 45.08 2.85 -31.48
CA SER A 192 44.04 3.40 -32.35
C SER A 192 44.41 4.71 -33.07
N ALA A 193 45.58 5.30 -32.75
CA ALA A 193 45.98 6.64 -33.22
C ALA A 193 47.25 6.67 -34.10
N ARG A 194 47.53 5.62 -34.88
CA ARG A 194 48.59 5.63 -35.90
C ARG A 194 48.01 5.50 -37.33
N PRO A 195 48.09 6.55 -38.17
CA PRO A 195 48.02 6.37 -39.61
C PRO A 195 49.37 5.83 -40.11
N ALA A 196 49.30 4.87 -41.03
CA ALA A 196 50.47 4.25 -41.66
C ALA A 196 51.18 5.23 -42.62
N ALA A 197 52.48 5.50 -42.41
CA ALA A 197 53.45 5.76 -43.48
C ALA A 197 54.90 5.95 -42.96
N GLY A 198 55.87 5.28 -43.63
CA GLY A 198 57.04 5.98 -44.16
C GLY A 198 58.40 5.93 -43.43
N ARG A 199 59.22 4.91 -43.78
CA ARG A 199 60.68 4.91 -44.07
C ARG A 199 61.67 5.82 -43.30
N ALA A 200 62.61 5.12 -42.63
CA ALA A 200 64.09 5.18 -42.71
C ALA A 200 64.85 6.51 -42.60
N GLU A 201 65.82 6.57 -41.67
CA GLU A 201 67.23 6.89 -41.99
C GLU A 201 68.22 6.48 -40.88
N LYS A 202 69.40 6.01 -41.31
CA LYS A 202 70.58 5.64 -40.50
C LYS A 202 71.43 6.88 -40.19
N ARG A 203 72.12 6.89 -39.05
CA ARG A 203 73.38 7.65 -38.87
C ARG A 203 74.39 6.89 -38.02
N GLU A 204 75.64 6.96 -38.46
CA GLU A 204 76.84 6.23 -38.03
C GLU A 204 77.51 6.83 -36.78
N GLU A 205 78.24 6.01 -36.02
CA GLU A 205 79.20 6.42 -34.96
C GLU A 205 80.66 6.09 -35.36
N PRO A 206 81.66 6.92 -34.98
CA PRO A 206 83.08 6.66 -35.20
C PRO A 206 83.79 5.99 -33.98
N PRO A 207 85.06 5.52 -34.11
CA PRO A 207 85.52 4.32 -33.41
C PRO A 207 86.60 4.49 -32.32
N LYS A 208 86.63 3.47 -31.42
CA LYS A 208 87.77 2.83 -30.70
C LYS A 208 88.64 3.64 -29.72
N LYS A 209 88.89 3.02 -28.54
CA LYS A 209 90.26 2.69 -28.08
C LYS A 209 90.29 1.54 -27.06
N LYS A 210 91.23 0.61 -27.28
CA LYS A 210 91.56 -0.59 -26.48
C LYS A 210 92.60 -0.28 -25.41
N GLY A 211 92.46 -0.90 -24.24
CA GLY A 211 93.54 -1.09 -23.25
C GLY A 211 93.42 -2.45 -22.57
N LYS A 212 94.40 -3.33 -22.81
CA LYS A 212 94.71 -4.64 -22.17
C LYS A 212 94.98 -4.44 -20.65
N LYS A 213 94.90 -5.37 -19.70
CA LYS A 213 95.14 -6.84 -19.63
C LYS A 213 94.81 -7.29 -18.18
N GLY A 214 94.36 -8.53 -17.96
CA GLY A 214 94.81 -9.32 -16.79
C GLY A 214 93.78 -9.85 -15.77
N ALA A 215 93.38 -11.11 -15.98
CA ALA A 215 93.26 -12.18 -14.98
C ALA A 215 92.01 -12.33 -14.05
N ARG A 216 91.38 -13.51 -14.27
CA ARG A 216 90.69 -14.46 -13.38
C ARG A 216 89.27 -14.16 -12.88
N ALA A 217 88.44 -15.16 -13.15
CA ALA A 217 87.01 -15.27 -12.89
C ALA A 217 86.65 -15.11 -11.40
N ALA A 218 85.61 -14.33 -11.16
CA ALA A 218 84.67 -14.48 -10.07
C ALA A 218 83.28 -14.14 -10.62
N ASP A 219 82.32 -15.02 -10.39
CA ASP A 219 80.92 -14.88 -10.82
C ASP A 219 80.34 -13.52 -10.40
N ALA A 220 80.05 -12.68 -11.39
CA ALA A 220 79.22 -11.50 -11.18
C ALA A 220 77.77 -11.96 -10.95
N PRO A 221 77.06 -11.39 -9.96
CA PRO A 221 75.71 -11.82 -9.63
C PRO A 221 74.80 -11.56 -10.83
N LYS A 222 74.08 -12.59 -11.27
CA LYS A 222 72.96 -12.46 -12.20
C LYS A 222 72.07 -11.32 -11.71
N ALA A 223 71.99 -10.25 -12.49
CA ALA A 223 71.00 -9.21 -12.31
C ALA A 223 69.63 -9.90 -12.28
N LYS A 224 68.99 -9.88 -11.09
CA LYS A 224 67.61 -10.34 -10.92
C LYS A 224 66.76 -9.60 -11.94
N SER A 225 66.16 -10.34 -12.87
CA SER A 225 65.16 -9.81 -13.78
C SER A 225 64.07 -9.11 -12.96
N ARG A 226 63.80 -7.85 -13.29
CA ARG A 226 62.66 -7.10 -12.78
C ARG A 226 61.38 -7.79 -13.25
N LYS A 227 60.84 -8.74 -12.46
CA LYS A 227 59.41 -9.06 -12.47
C LYS A 227 58.67 -7.86 -11.87
N ARG A 228 58.37 -6.82 -12.66
CA ARG A 228 57.57 -5.69 -12.16
C ARG A 228 56.62 -5.01 -13.17
N ASP A 229 56.43 -5.55 -14.36
CA ASP A 229 55.64 -4.88 -15.42
C ASP A 229 54.43 -5.68 -15.96
N GLN A 230 53.92 -6.67 -15.23
CA GLN A 230 52.62 -7.28 -15.57
C GLN A 230 51.55 -6.83 -14.57
N PRO A 231 50.42 -6.26 -15.04
CA PRO A 231 49.32 -5.86 -14.18
C PRO A 231 48.79 -7.05 -13.38
N ASP A 232 48.38 -6.81 -12.14
CA ASP A 232 47.69 -7.81 -11.34
C ASP A 232 46.26 -8.02 -11.88
N TYR A 233 46.08 -9.05 -12.71
CA TYR A 233 44.81 -9.34 -13.38
C TYR A 233 43.63 -9.58 -12.42
N LEU A 234 43.86 -10.00 -11.17
CA LEU A 234 42.80 -10.13 -10.17
C LEU A 234 42.28 -8.75 -9.74
N LYS A 235 43.19 -7.77 -9.58
CA LYS A 235 42.81 -6.38 -9.27
C LYS A 235 42.15 -5.70 -10.46
N VAL A 236 42.60 -5.98 -11.68
CA VAL A 236 41.95 -5.50 -12.90
C VAL A 236 40.55 -6.10 -13.02
N GLY A 237 40.37 -7.40 -12.76
CA GLY A 237 39.06 -8.05 -12.73
C GLY A 237 38.14 -7.45 -11.68
N GLY A 238 38.64 -7.20 -10.47
CA GLY A 238 37.88 -6.52 -9.41
C GLY A 238 37.46 -5.09 -9.78
N PHE A 239 38.34 -4.32 -10.43
CA PHE A 239 38.01 -2.99 -10.97
C PHE A 239 36.86 -3.07 -11.97
N VAL A 240 36.99 -3.95 -12.98
CA VAL A 240 35.99 -4.08 -14.04
C VAL A 240 34.65 -4.51 -13.48
N LEU A 241 34.64 -5.47 -12.55
CA LEU A 241 33.42 -5.94 -11.90
C LEU A 241 32.70 -4.82 -11.13
N VAL A 242 33.42 -4.09 -10.28
CA VAL A 242 32.80 -3.01 -9.48
C VAL A 242 32.36 -1.84 -10.35
N ALA A 243 33.14 -1.49 -11.38
CA ALA A 243 32.73 -0.49 -12.37
C ALA A 243 31.46 -0.92 -13.11
N ALA A 244 31.38 -2.17 -13.56
CA ALA A 244 30.19 -2.72 -14.22
C ALA A 244 28.97 -2.71 -13.30
N LEU A 245 29.09 -3.18 -12.06
CA LEU A 245 28.00 -3.14 -11.08
C LEU A 245 27.53 -1.70 -10.77
N THR A 246 28.46 -0.75 -10.69
CA THR A 246 28.14 0.67 -10.47
C THR A 246 27.37 1.25 -11.66
N LEU A 247 27.79 0.94 -12.89
CA LEU A 247 27.10 1.36 -14.10
C LEU A 247 25.72 0.70 -14.23
N LEU A 248 25.61 -0.58 -13.89
CA LEU A 248 24.32 -1.28 -13.86
C LEU A 248 23.38 -0.62 -12.85
N PHE A 249 23.83 -0.39 -11.61
CA PHE A 249 23.02 0.27 -10.58
C PHE A 249 22.55 1.66 -11.03
N ALA A 250 23.45 2.49 -11.55
CA ALA A 250 23.11 3.82 -12.05
C ALA A 250 22.14 3.76 -13.24
N GLY A 251 22.38 2.85 -14.19
CA GLY A 251 21.55 2.67 -15.38
C GLY A 251 20.14 2.19 -15.06
N THR A 252 19.99 1.16 -14.22
CA THR A 252 18.67 0.64 -13.81
C THR A 252 17.91 1.67 -12.97
N SER A 253 18.59 2.38 -12.07
CA SER A 253 17.95 3.45 -11.27
C SER A 253 17.46 4.60 -12.15
N PHE A 254 18.26 4.99 -13.15
CA PHE A 254 17.86 6.03 -14.11
C PHE A 254 16.67 5.59 -14.95
N GLN A 255 16.68 4.35 -15.45
CA GLN A 255 15.57 3.79 -16.22
C GLN A 255 14.28 3.74 -15.38
N GLY A 256 14.35 3.23 -14.14
CA GLY A 256 13.18 3.19 -13.25
C GLY A 256 12.59 4.57 -12.98
N ASN A 257 13.43 5.59 -12.78
CA ASN A 257 12.96 6.98 -12.63
C ASN A 257 12.26 7.50 -13.89
N LEU A 258 12.77 7.16 -15.08
CA LEU A 258 12.17 7.55 -16.35
C LEU A 258 10.83 6.84 -16.57
N ASP A 259 10.75 5.56 -16.25
CA ASP A 259 9.51 4.77 -16.35
C ASP A 259 8.44 5.32 -15.40
N LEU A 260 8.80 5.67 -14.16
CA LEU A 260 7.89 6.30 -13.21
C LEU A 260 7.41 7.68 -13.70
N ALA A 261 8.32 8.50 -14.25
CA ALA A 261 7.95 9.80 -14.79
C ALA A 261 7.00 9.68 -16.00
N ASN A 262 7.21 8.67 -16.85
CA ASN A 262 6.38 8.42 -18.02
C ASN A 262 5.01 7.81 -17.66
N SER A 263 4.92 7.06 -16.56
CA SER A 263 3.67 6.43 -16.12
C SER A 263 2.79 7.34 -15.25
N ALA A 264 3.35 8.42 -14.68
CA ALA A 264 2.66 9.36 -13.81
C ALA A 264 1.71 10.35 -14.53
N LYS A 265 0.85 9.86 -15.43
CA LYS A 265 -0.28 10.66 -15.96
C LYS A 265 -1.20 11.03 -14.79
N TYR A 266 -1.71 12.27 -14.77
CA TYR A 266 -2.46 12.84 -13.62
C TYR A 266 -1.72 12.73 -12.28
N SER A 267 -0.39 12.87 -12.28
CA SER A 267 0.47 12.66 -11.10
C SER A 267 0.36 11.26 -10.49
N GLY A 268 0.00 10.25 -11.30
CA GLY A 268 -0.18 8.86 -10.87
C GLY A 268 -1.60 8.52 -10.42
N MET A 269 -2.56 9.45 -10.58
CA MET A 269 -3.97 9.18 -10.28
C MET A 269 -4.64 8.39 -11.42
N ASP A 270 -5.49 7.46 -11.03
CA ASP A 270 -6.33 6.70 -11.95
C ASP A 270 -7.28 7.63 -12.73
N SER A 271 -7.44 7.36 -14.04
CA SER A 271 -8.24 8.22 -14.90
C SER A 271 -9.73 8.10 -14.65
N GLN A 272 -10.20 6.94 -14.14
CA GLN A 272 -11.61 6.73 -13.80
C GLN A 272 -11.96 7.52 -12.55
N TRP A 273 -11.09 7.52 -11.54
CA TRP A 273 -11.23 8.39 -10.37
C TRP A 273 -11.20 9.88 -10.72
N MET A 274 -10.35 10.32 -11.66
CA MET A 274 -10.36 11.73 -12.13
C MET A 274 -11.72 12.10 -12.69
N GLU A 275 -12.20 11.31 -13.65
CA GLU A 275 -13.47 11.57 -14.34
C GLU A 275 -14.66 11.57 -13.39
N ALA A 276 -14.76 10.58 -12.50
CA ALA A 276 -15.84 10.52 -11.51
C ALA A 276 -15.87 11.75 -10.58
N LEU A 277 -14.70 12.25 -10.17
CA LEU A 277 -14.61 13.39 -9.24
C LEU A 277 -14.78 14.75 -9.94
N GLU A 278 -14.36 14.87 -11.21
CA GLU A 278 -14.70 16.02 -12.06
C GLU A 278 -16.22 16.09 -12.24
N TRP A 279 -16.85 14.96 -12.61
CA TRP A 279 -18.32 14.86 -12.69
C TRP A 279 -18.99 15.24 -11.37
N MET A 280 -18.51 14.71 -10.24
CA MET A 280 -19.09 15.02 -8.93
C MET A 280 -19.03 16.52 -8.61
N GLY A 281 -17.90 17.18 -8.91
CA GLY A 281 -17.72 18.60 -8.67
C GLY A 281 -18.71 19.47 -9.45
N GLU A 282 -19.07 19.05 -10.66
CA GLU A 282 -19.97 19.76 -11.58
C GLU A 282 -21.46 19.42 -11.39
N ASN A 283 -21.78 18.20 -10.95
CA ASN A 283 -23.15 17.66 -11.00
C ASN A 283 -23.82 17.44 -9.64
N THR A 284 -23.11 17.68 -8.53
CA THR A 284 -23.71 17.62 -7.18
C THR A 284 -23.89 19.01 -6.59
N PRO A 285 -24.85 19.25 -5.68
CA PRO A 285 -25.06 20.57 -5.06
C PRO A 285 -23.81 21.08 -4.34
N ASP A 286 -23.57 22.38 -4.34
CA ASP A 286 -22.49 22.97 -3.54
C ASP A 286 -22.77 22.75 -2.03
N PRO A 287 -21.82 22.26 -1.22
CA PRO A 287 -22.02 22.02 0.21
C PRO A 287 -22.00 23.30 1.06
N GLY A 288 -21.87 24.49 0.46
CA GLY A 288 -21.90 25.79 1.14
C GLY A 288 -20.60 26.16 1.86
N VAL A 289 -19.58 25.30 1.82
CA VAL A 289 -18.27 25.55 2.45
C VAL A 289 -17.30 26.08 1.40
N ASP A 290 -16.90 27.35 1.52
CA ASP A 290 -15.88 27.96 0.65
C ASP A 290 -14.53 27.24 0.82
N TYR A 291 -14.09 26.58 -0.25
CA TYR A 291 -12.85 25.82 -0.29
C TYR A 291 -11.59 26.67 -0.02
N TYR A 292 -11.59 27.96 -0.36
CA TYR A 292 -10.41 28.83 -0.24
C TYR A 292 -10.41 29.69 1.02
N ALA A 293 -11.49 29.67 1.80
CA ALA A 293 -11.58 30.44 3.02
C ALA A 293 -10.66 29.88 4.12
N ILE A 294 -10.14 30.79 4.95
CA ILE A 294 -9.39 30.44 6.16
C ILE A 294 -10.38 30.45 7.31
N TYR A 295 -10.62 29.28 7.89
CA TYR A 295 -11.59 29.10 8.97
C TYR A 295 -10.93 29.14 10.33
N ASP A 296 -11.60 29.78 11.31
CA ASP A 296 -11.26 29.66 12.71
C ASP A 296 -11.91 28.38 13.28
N PRO A 297 -11.11 27.41 13.75
CA PRO A 297 -11.62 26.13 14.24
C PRO A 297 -12.50 26.25 15.48
N GLU A 298 -12.41 27.32 16.26
CA GLU A 298 -13.23 27.50 17.47
C GLU A 298 -14.63 28.03 17.15
N THR A 299 -14.79 28.73 16.02
CA THR A 299 -16.06 29.37 15.65
C THR A 299 -16.72 28.78 14.42
N PHE A 300 -16.02 27.94 13.67
CA PHE A 300 -16.54 27.35 12.44
C PHE A 300 -17.69 26.37 12.74
N THR A 301 -18.80 26.56 12.04
CA THR A 301 -19.94 25.65 12.00
C THR A 301 -20.28 25.36 10.56
N TYR A 302 -20.53 24.10 10.24
CA TYR A 302 -20.96 23.72 8.90
C TYR A 302 -22.32 24.35 8.57
N PRO A 303 -22.52 24.84 7.32
CA PRO A 303 -23.83 25.26 6.83
C PRO A 303 -24.87 24.14 6.87
N GLU A 304 -26.15 24.47 6.93
CA GLU A 304 -27.25 23.50 7.00
C GLU A 304 -27.34 22.63 5.74
N GLU A 305 -27.00 23.22 4.58
CA GLU A 305 -26.95 22.57 3.28
C GLU A 305 -25.74 21.65 3.08
N SER A 306 -24.79 21.65 4.01
CA SER A 306 -23.56 20.87 3.89
C SER A 306 -23.84 19.37 3.98
N TYR A 307 -23.01 18.59 3.29
CA TYR A 307 -23.09 17.14 3.31
C TYR A 307 -21.73 16.50 3.13
N GLY A 308 -21.61 15.28 3.65
CA GLY A 308 -20.44 14.42 3.50
C GLY A 308 -20.50 13.49 2.29
N VAL A 309 -19.33 13.09 1.84
CA VAL A 309 -19.12 12.03 0.83
C VAL A 309 -18.39 10.86 1.49
N MET A 310 -19.05 9.71 1.54
CA MET A 310 -18.51 8.47 2.09
C MET A 310 -17.73 7.71 1.01
N SER A 311 -16.53 7.25 1.34
CA SER A 311 -15.76 6.34 0.48
C SER A 311 -14.77 5.54 1.33
N TRP A 312 -13.80 4.86 0.73
CA TRP A 312 -12.62 4.38 1.44
C TRP A 312 -11.61 5.52 1.64
N TRP A 313 -10.85 5.48 2.75
CA TRP A 313 -10.08 6.65 3.23
C TRP A 313 -8.96 7.08 2.30
N ASP A 314 -8.41 6.16 1.49
CA ASP A 314 -7.43 6.44 0.44
C ASP A 314 -7.85 7.60 -0.47
N TYR A 315 -9.16 7.76 -0.71
CA TYR A 315 -9.70 8.65 -1.73
C TYR A 315 -10.15 10.02 -1.21
N GLY A 316 -10.14 10.25 0.11
CA GLY A 316 -10.69 11.47 0.72
C GLY A 316 -9.98 12.77 0.26
N HIS A 317 -8.66 12.73 0.04
CA HIS A 317 -7.95 13.88 -0.52
C HIS A 317 -8.41 14.16 -1.96
N TRP A 318 -8.57 13.15 -2.80
CA TRP A 318 -9.05 13.34 -4.17
C TRP A 318 -10.45 13.96 -4.18
N ILE A 319 -11.36 13.45 -3.35
CA ILE A 319 -12.70 14.04 -3.17
C ILE A 319 -12.59 15.53 -2.80
N THR A 320 -11.72 15.87 -1.84
CA THR A 320 -11.52 17.27 -1.41
C THR A 320 -10.96 18.14 -2.53
N PHE A 321 -9.85 17.73 -3.16
CA PHE A 321 -9.08 18.56 -4.07
C PHE A 321 -9.68 18.69 -5.47
N ILE A 322 -10.37 17.65 -5.96
CA ILE A 322 -10.89 17.61 -7.33
C ILE A 322 -12.35 18.02 -7.34
N SER A 323 -13.19 17.31 -6.57
CA SER A 323 -14.63 17.56 -6.56
C SER A 323 -15.04 18.74 -5.68
N LYS A 324 -14.15 19.23 -4.79
CA LYS A 324 -14.46 20.26 -3.79
C LYS A 324 -15.69 19.87 -2.96
N ARG A 325 -15.76 18.60 -2.57
CA ARG A 325 -16.77 18.07 -1.63
C ARG A 325 -16.09 17.63 -0.33
N ILE A 326 -16.90 17.49 0.71
CA ILE A 326 -16.42 17.21 2.06
C ILE A 326 -16.36 15.68 2.23
N PRO A 327 -15.19 15.03 2.28
CA PRO A 327 -15.14 13.60 2.51
C PRO A 327 -15.41 13.30 4.00
N ASN A 328 -16.15 12.23 4.29
CA ASN A 328 -16.36 11.79 5.67
C ASN A 328 -15.07 11.19 6.30
N ASN A 329 -14.13 10.76 5.47
CA ASN A 329 -12.87 10.13 5.86
C ASN A 329 -11.71 10.55 4.94
N ASN A 330 -10.45 10.39 5.37
CA ASN A 330 -9.31 10.85 4.55
C ASN A 330 -7.99 10.09 4.80
N PRO A 331 -6.97 10.30 3.93
CA PRO A 331 -5.63 9.71 4.06
C PRO A 331 -4.86 9.99 5.36
N PHE A 332 -5.33 10.87 6.23
CA PHE A 332 -4.80 10.98 7.60
C PHE A 332 -5.37 9.93 8.55
N GLN A 333 -6.11 8.94 8.01
CA GLN A 333 -6.83 7.90 8.75
C GLN A 333 -7.91 8.47 9.68
N HIS A 334 -8.38 9.67 9.40
CA HIS A 334 -9.54 10.25 10.08
C HIS A 334 -10.84 9.68 9.49
N GLY A 335 -11.82 9.38 10.34
CA GLY A 335 -13.12 8.86 9.91
C GLY A 335 -13.12 7.41 9.42
N VAL A 336 -12.04 6.64 9.67
CA VAL A 336 -11.92 5.25 9.16
C VAL A 336 -12.48 4.23 10.15
N ALA A 337 -12.01 4.28 11.39
CA ALA A 337 -12.44 3.43 12.50
C ALA A 337 -13.52 4.11 13.36
N GLY A 338 -14.07 3.34 14.29
CA GLY A 338 -15.11 3.81 15.21
C GLY A 338 -16.52 3.54 14.69
N PRO A 339 -17.55 3.81 15.51
CA PRO A 339 -18.94 3.43 15.21
C PRO A 339 -19.51 4.07 13.94
N ASN A 340 -19.03 5.26 13.57
CA ASN A 340 -19.41 5.95 12.33
C ASN A 340 -18.30 5.93 11.27
N GLY A 341 -17.31 5.05 11.41
CA GLY A 341 -16.16 4.97 10.51
C GLY A 341 -16.53 4.34 9.17
N SER A 342 -15.83 4.75 8.11
CA SER A 342 -16.03 4.19 6.77
C SER A 342 -15.83 2.67 6.72
N ALA A 343 -14.93 2.12 7.55
CA ALA A 343 -14.69 0.69 7.60
C ALA A 343 -15.97 -0.07 8.01
N VAL A 344 -16.61 0.35 9.11
CA VAL A 344 -17.85 -0.24 9.62
C VAL A 344 -18.99 -0.08 8.62
N TYR A 345 -19.11 1.09 7.97
CA TYR A 345 -20.10 1.32 6.93
C TYR A 345 -19.94 0.35 5.76
N LEU A 346 -18.73 0.26 5.18
CA LEU A 346 -18.48 -0.52 3.97
C LEU A 346 -18.72 -2.02 4.16
N VAL A 347 -18.40 -2.57 5.34
CA VAL A 347 -18.58 -3.99 5.64
C VAL A 347 -19.89 -4.31 6.39
N SER A 348 -20.73 -3.31 6.66
CA SER A 348 -22.02 -3.55 7.29
C SER A 348 -22.89 -4.46 6.42
N THR A 349 -23.49 -5.48 7.00
CA THR A 349 -24.44 -6.38 6.33
C THR A 349 -25.91 -5.97 6.54
N SER A 350 -26.16 -4.95 7.36
CA SER A 350 -27.48 -4.34 7.55
C SER A 350 -27.50 -2.93 6.94
N GLU A 351 -28.49 -2.68 6.08
CA GLU A 351 -28.72 -1.35 5.50
C GLU A 351 -29.12 -0.36 6.59
N GLU A 352 -29.98 -0.77 7.54
CA GLU A 352 -30.43 0.10 8.63
C GLU A 352 -29.25 0.53 9.54
N ALA A 353 -28.29 -0.37 9.79
CA ALA A 353 -27.08 -0.03 10.53
C ALA A 353 -26.16 0.91 9.74
N ALA A 354 -26.02 0.68 8.44
CA ALA A 354 -25.23 1.54 7.56
C ALA A 354 -25.83 2.95 7.41
N ASN A 355 -27.15 3.05 7.27
CA ASN A 355 -27.89 4.30 7.16
C ASN A 355 -27.70 5.17 8.41
N ARG A 356 -27.79 4.57 9.61
CA ARG A 356 -27.51 5.29 10.87
C ARG A 356 -26.11 5.90 10.90
N ILE A 357 -25.12 5.26 10.29
CA ILE A 357 -23.76 5.82 10.19
C ILE A 357 -23.78 7.07 9.33
N LEU A 358 -24.40 7.00 8.14
CA LEU A 358 -24.51 8.12 7.22
C LEU A 358 -25.29 9.29 7.82
N ASP A 359 -26.42 9.00 8.48
CA ASP A 359 -27.25 10.00 9.16
C ASP A 359 -26.48 10.73 10.27
N ASN A 360 -25.69 10.00 11.08
CA ASN A 360 -24.91 10.56 12.18
C ASN A 360 -23.83 11.55 11.74
N ILE A 361 -23.36 11.45 10.49
CA ILE A 361 -22.25 12.26 9.96
C ILE A 361 -22.66 13.09 8.74
N GLY A 362 -23.96 13.19 8.47
CA GLY A 362 -24.54 14.02 7.42
C GLY A 362 -24.08 13.64 6.01
N THR A 363 -23.95 12.35 5.69
CA THR A 363 -23.55 11.91 4.34
C THR A 363 -24.70 12.00 3.34
N ARG A 364 -24.40 12.43 2.11
CA ARG A 364 -25.35 12.40 0.99
C ARG A 364 -24.89 11.52 -0.18
N TYR A 365 -23.59 11.41 -0.41
CA TYR A 365 -23.07 10.61 -1.53
C TYR A 365 -22.11 9.54 -1.04
N VAL A 366 -22.07 8.43 -1.76
CA VAL A 366 -21.16 7.32 -1.53
C VAL A 366 -20.40 7.02 -2.81
N VAL A 367 -19.07 6.99 -2.75
CA VAL A 367 -18.21 6.64 -3.89
C VAL A 367 -17.55 5.30 -3.62
N THR A 368 -17.73 4.36 -4.54
CA THR A 368 -17.16 3.00 -4.47
C THR A 368 -16.31 2.71 -5.69
N ASP A 369 -15.26 1.91 -5.54
CA ASP A 369 -14.46 1.43 -6.65
C ASP A 369 -14.20 -0.07 -6.58
N TYR A 370 -13.80 -0.61 -7.73
CA TYR A 370 -13.57 -2.04 -7.89
C TYR A 370 -12.42 -2.56 -6.98
N GLN A 371 -11.48 -1.69 -6.62
CA GLN A 371 -10.36 -2.08 -5.75
C GLN A 371 -10.85 -2.41 -4.35
N VAL A 372 -11.81 -1.64 -3.79
CA VAL A 372 -12.35 -1.87 -2.44
C VAL A 372 -13.13 -3.19 -2.36
N VAL A 373 -13.86 -3.58 -3.40
CA VAL A 373 -14.55 -4.90 -3.42
C VAL A 373 -13.62 -6.07 -3.74
N MET A 374 -12.47 -5.82 -4.36
CA MET A 374 -11.48 -6.86 -4.69
C MET A 374 -10.26 -6.77 -3.75
N GLY A 375 -9.12 -6.32 -4.28
CA GLY A 375 -7.82 -6.41 -3.61
C GLY A 375 -7.69 -5.64 -2.29
N LYS A 376 -8.56 -4.64 -2.02
CA LYS A 376 -8.53 -3.85 -0.79
C LYS A 376 -9.58 -4.28 0.24
N PHE A 377 -10.49 -5.21 -0.05
CA PHE A 377 -11.61 -5.57 0.85
C PHE A 377 -11.16 -5.98 2.27
N HIS A 378 -10.03 -6.69 2.36
CA HIS A 378 -9.41 -7.10 3.62
C HIS A 378 -9.15 -5.91 4.58
N ALA A 379 -8.92 -4.71 4.06
CA ALA A 379 -8.59 -3.54 4.86
C ALA A 379 -9.83 -2.96 5.58
N PRO A 380 -10.94 -2.58 4.91
CA PRO A 380 -12.18 -2.22 5.60
C PRO A 380 -12.61 -3.24 6.65
N ALA A 381 -12.51 -4.55 6.37
CA ALA A 381 -12.87 -5.59 7.33
C ALA A 381 -11.99 -5.55 8.59
N THR A 382 -10.66 -5.48 8.43
CA THR A 382 -9.71 -5.40 9.56
C THR A 382 -9.87 -4.09 10.37
N TRP A 383 -10.20 -2.99 9.70
CA TRP A 383 -10.41 -1.70 10.38
C TRP A 383 -11.75 -1.64 11.13
N ALA A 384 -12.77 -2.36 10.65
CA ALA A 384 -14.06 -2.48 11.31
C ALA A 384 -13.99 -3.39 12.55
N ASP A 385 -13.28 -4.51 12.44
CA ASP A 385 -12.99 -5.41 13.56
C ASP A 385 -11.52 -5.88 13.51
N PRO A 386 -10.63 -5.31 14.35
CA PRO A 386 -9.23 -5.74 14.42
C PRO A 386 -9.03 -7.21 14.79
N ASN A 387 -10.05 -7.89 15.36
CA ASN A 387 -9.98 -9.32 15.65
C ASN A 387 -10.23 -10.18 14.41
N ASP A 388 -10.90 -9.64 13.39
CA ASP A 388 -11.10 -10.28 12.08
C ASP A 388 -10.03 -9.78 11.08
N THR A 389 -8.76 -9.98 11.43
CA THR A 389 -7.64 -9.54 10.59
C THR A 389 -7.68 -10.25 9.24
N GLY A 390 -7.66 -9.46 8.16
CA GLY A 390 -7.75 -9.96 6.78
C GLY A 390 -9.19 -10.17 6.28
N GLY A 391 -10.21 -9.94 7.11
CA GLY A 391 -11.60 -10.13 6.74
C GLY A 391 -12.00 -11.59 6.55
N LEU A 392 -11.44 -12.50 7.36
CA LEU A 392 -11.66 -13.95 7.28
C LEU A 392 -13.12 -14.32 7.48
N ARG A 393 -13.90 -13.50 8.20
CA ARG A 393 -15.36 -13.65 8.28
C ARG A 393 -16.02 -13.64 6.91
N PHE A 394 -15.56 -12.82 5.99
CA PHE A 394 -16.17 -12.61 4.66
C PHE A 394 -15.43 -13.39 3.58
N GLN A 395 -14.11 -13.48 3.73
CA GLN A 395 -13.19 -14.09 2.78
C GLN A 395 -12.38 -15.21 3.47
N PRO A 396 -13.01 -16.32 3.87
CA PRO A 396 -12.34 -17.35 4.66
C PRO A 396 -11.21 -18.02 3.90
N VAL A 397 -10.16 -18.39 4.64
CA VAL A 397 -9.01 -19.13 4.12
C VAL A 397 -9.09 -20.59 4.56
N PHE A 398 -8.94 -21.50 3.61
CA PHE A 398 -8.87 -22.93 3.87
C PHE A 398 -7.56 -23.52 3.33
N PHE A 399 -7.08 -24.57 3.99
CA PHE A 399 -6.04 -25.42 3.44
C PHE A 399 -6.64 -26.48 2.51
N VAL A 400 -6.22 -26.44 1.25
CA VAL A 400 -6.59 -27.39 0.20
C VAL A 400 -5.45 -28.39 -0.01
N PRO A 401 -5.70 -29.72 0.08
CA PRO A 401 -4.68 -30.73 -0.17
C PRO A 401 -4.13 -30.65 -1.60
N MET A 402 -2.81 -30.64 -1.78
CA MET A 402 -2.17 -30.53 -3.12
C MET A 402 -2.23 -31.82 -3.97
N GLY A 403 -2.93 -32.84 -3.50
CA GLY A 403 -3.10 -34.12 -4.18
C GLY A 403 -3.37 -35.27 -3.22
N SER A 404 -3.90 -36.37 -3.75
CA SER A 404 -4.18 -37.57 -2.96
C SER A 404 -2.88 -38.15 -2.38
N GLY A 405 -2.78 -38.18 -1.05
CA GLY A 405 -1.61 -38.68 -0.31
C GLY A 405 -0.44 -37.70 -0.16
N SER A 406 -0.58 -36.44 -0.58
CA SER A 406 0.43 -35.40 -0.28
C SER A 406 0.24 -34.87 1.14
N ALA A 407 1.33 -34.65 1.86
CA ALA A 407 1.32 -33.94 3.15
C ALA A 407 1.31 -32.41 3.00
N GLY A 408 1.27 -31.91 1.75
CA GLY A 408 1.32 -30.49 1.42
C GLY A 408 -0.08 -29.91 1.26
N TYR A 409 -0.28 -28.72 1.82
CA TYR A 409 -1.50 -27.94 1.66
C TYR A 409 -1.19 -26.62 0.97
N GLN A 410 -2.17 -26.11 0.22
CA GLN A 410 -2.19 -24.76 -0.29
C GLN A 410 -3.25 -23.96 0.47
N ALA A 411 -2.88 -22.79 1.02
CA ALA A 411 -3.85 -21.86 1.56
C ALA A 411 -4.59 -21.19 0.40
N MET A 412 -5.91 -21.30 0.37
CA MET A 412 -6.77 -20.67 -0.62
C MET A 412 -7.83 -19.84 0.07
N GLN A 413 -8.03 -18.62 -0.42
CA GLN A 413 -9.10 -17.74 0.01
C GLN A 413 -10.36 -18.01 -0.82
N PHE A 414 -11.52 -17.83 -0.20
CA PHE A 414 -12.85 -18.02 -0.80
C PHE A 414 -13.76 -16.87 -0.42
N TYR A 415 -14.93 -16.77 -1.06
CA TYR A 415 -16.03 -15.91 -0.61
C TYR A 415 -17.14 -16.75 0.02
N ASN A 416 -17.72 -16.25 1.11
CA ASN A 416 -18.97 -16.78 1.66
C ASN A 416 -20.12 -15.77 1.46
N GLN A 417 -21.31 -16.10 1.94
CA GLN A 417 -22.48 -15.25 1.73
C GLN A 417 -22.35 -13.88 2.41
N ASP A 418 -21.69 -13.80 3.56
CA ASP A 418 -21.52 -12.55 4.31
C ASP A 418 -20.81 -11.47 3.47
N TYR A 419 -19.86 -11.84 2.59
CA TYR A 419 -19.20 -10.88 1.69
C TYR A 419 -20.21 -10.17 0.79
N TYR A 420 -21.10 -10.92 0.15
CA TYR A 420 -22.10 -10.38 -0.77
C TYR A 420 -23.16 -9.52 -0.08
N MET A 421 -23.34 -9.70 1.23
CA MET A 421 -24.27 -8.92 2.05
C MET A 421 -23.70 -7.56 2.47
N THR A 422 -22.39 -7.34 2.33
CA THR A 422 -21.76 -6.07 2.72
C THR A 422 -22.26 -4.90 1.88
N MET A 423 -22.33 -3.70 2.48
CA MET A 423 -22.71 -2.47 1.77
C MET A 423 -21.87 -2.23 0.53
N VAL A 424 -20.54 -2.43 0.61
CA VAL A 424 -19.67 -2.20 -0.54
C VAL A 424 -19.96 -3.17 -1.68
N SER A 425 -20.27 -4.43 -1.40
CA SER A 425 -20.68 -5.40 -2.42
C SER A 425 -22.06 -5.06 -2.99
N ARG A 426 -23.05 -4.79 -2.13
CA ARG A 426 -24.42 -4.42 -2.54
C ARG A 426 -24.47 -3.18 -3.41
N LEU A 427 -23.67 -2.16 -3.08
CA LEU A 427 -23.53 -0.96 -3.90
C LEU A 427 -22.76 -1.27 -5.19
N HIS A 428 -21.53 -1.76 -5.09
CA HIS A 428 -20.64 -1.79 -6.24
C HIS A 428 -20.91 -2.97 -7.17
N ASN A 429 -21.09 -4.18 -6.65
CA ASN A 429 -21.26 -5.39 -7.47
C ASN A 429 -22.67 -5.48 -8.06
N PHE A 430 -23.68 -5.04 -7.30
CA PHE A 430 -25.09 -5.27 -7.62
C PHE A 430 -25.89 -3.99 -7.93
N ASP A 431 -25.23 -2.83 -8.01
CA ASP A 431 -25.85 -1.54 -8.30
C ASP A 431 -26.98 -1.16 -7.31
N GLY A 432 -26.98 -1.73 -6.11
CA GLY A 432 -28.06 -1.61 -5.12
C GLY A 432 -29.31 -2.45 -5.42
N SER A 433 -29.32 -3.25 -6.48
CA SER A 433 -30.46 -4.09 -6.86
C SER A 433 -30.49 -5.43 -6.11
N MET A 434 -31.69 -5.98 -5.89
CA MET A 434 -31.84 -7.36 -5.42
C MET A 434 -31.24 -8.33 -6.45
N THR A 435 -30.38 -9.22 -5.97
CA THR A 435 -29.69 -10.20 -6.81
C THR A 435 -30.01 -11.62 -6.36
N GLU A 436 -30.41 -12.45 -7.31
CA GLU A 436 -30.66 -13.88 -7.07
C GLU A 436 -29.35 -14.66 -6.90
N PRO A 437 -29.37 -15.81 -6.22
CA PRO A 437 -28.21 -16.69 -6.17
C PRO A 437 -27.68 -17.02 -7.56
N THR A 438 -26.37 -17.23 -7.67
CA THR A 438 -25.76 -17.67 -8.92
C THR A 438 -26.42 -18.96 -9.43
N THR A 439 -26.64 -19.01 -10.75
CA THR A 439 -27.12 -20.21 -11.46
C THR A 439 -25.97 -21.15 -11.83
N GLY A 440 -24.73 -20.69 -11.68
CA GLY A 440 -23.53 -21.49 -11.87
C GLY A 440 -23.29 -22.50 -10.74
N SER A 441 -22.21 -23.27 -10.90
CA SER A 441 -21.72 -24.16 -9.84
C SER A 441 -21.06 -23.35 -8.72
N VAL A 442 -21.30 -23.75 -7.48
CA VAL A 442 -20.60 -23.29 -6.27
C VAL A 442 -19.92 -24.47 -5.59
N LEU A 443 -19.03 -24.19 -4.65
CA LEU A 443 -18.29 -25.24 -3.93
C LEU A 443 -19.05 -25.62 -2.65
N TYR A 444 -19.55 -26.84 -2.59
CA TYR A 444 -19.82 -27.52 -1.33
C TYR A 444 -18.50 -28.06 -0.78
N VAL A 445 -18.14 -27.70 0.45
CA VAL A 445 -16.91 -28.16 1.09
C VAL A 445 -17.20 -28.77 2.46
N GLU A 446 -16.56 -29.89 2.75
CA GLU A 446 -16.44 -30.46 4.09
C GLU A 446 -15.03 -30.19 4.61
N TYR A 447 -14.92 -29.78 5.86
CA TYR A 447 -13.66 -29.41 6.47
C TYR A 447 -13.59 -29.79 7.93
N VAL A 448 -12.36 -29.82 8.44
CA VAL A 448 -12.06 -29.96 9.87
C VAL A 448 -11.46 -28.69 10.43
N GLU A 449 -11.77 -28.39 11.68
CA GLU A 449 -11.24 -27.23 12.39
C GLU A 449 -9.70 -27.26 12.51
N PRO A 450 -9.04 -26.08 12.59
CA PRO A 450 -7.58 -25.97 12.64
C PRO A 450 -6.96 -26.83 13.75
N GLU A 451 -7.57 -26.84 14.93
CA GLU A 451 -7.10 -27.57 16.11
C GLU A 451 -7.08 -29.08 15.88
N MET A 452 -8.09 -29.61 15.17
CA MET A 452 -8.20 -31.04 14.85
C MET A 452 -7.19 -31.47 13.79
N ALA A 453 -6.86 -30.57 12.88
CA ALA A 453 -5.88 -30.81 11.82
C ALA A 453 -4.43 -30.47 12.22
N ASN A 454 -4.21 -29.91 13.41
CA ASN A 454 -2.93 -29.31 13.83
C ASN A 454 -2.39 -28.33 12.76
N ALA A 455 -3.28 -27.48 12.27
CA ALA A 455 -3.05 -26.53 11.18
C ALA A 455 -3.41 -25.10 11.62
N SER A 456 -2.95 -24.09 10.88
CA SER A 456 -3.28 -22.68 11.14
C SER A 456 -4.63 -22.24 10.56
N TYR A 457 -5.19 -23.01 9.62
CA TYR A 457 -6.47 -22.76 8.97
C TYR A 457 -7.27 -24.07 8.90
N PRO A 458 -8.60 -24.00 8.76
CA PRO A 458 -9.42 -25.19 8.57
C PRO A 458 -8.99 -25.94 7.31
N VAL A 459 -8.99 -27.28 7.37
CA VAL A 459 -8.50 -28.13 6.28
C VAL A 459 -9.68 -28.76 5.55
N ILE A 460 -9.76 -28.53 4.24
CA ILE A 460 -10.78 -29.15 3.39
C ILE A 460 -10.47 -30.64 3.24
N THR A 461 -11.43 -31.48 3.59
CA THR A 461 -11.36 -32.94 3.46
C THR A 461 -12.12 -33.46 2.24
N SER A 462 -13.13 -32.72 1.78
CA SER A 462 -13.91 -33.01 0.58
C SER A 462 -14.40 -31.71 -0.04
N ALA A 463 -14.38 -31.60 -1.36
CA ALA A 463 -14.93 -30.47 -2.09
C ALA A 463 -15.63 -30.97 -3.35
N GLN A 464 -16.84 -30.45 -3.62
CA GLN A 464 -17.64 -30.81 -4.79
C GLN A 464 -18.31 -29.56 -5.36
N GLU A 465 -18.28 -29.45 -6.68
CA GLU A 465 -19.08 -28.44 -7.39
C GLU A 465 -20.53 -28.89 -7.47
N MET A 466 -21.44 -28.01 -7.08
CA MET A 466 -22.88 -28.26 -7.04
C MET A 466 -23.63 -26.98 -7.40
N ASN A 467 -24.89 -27.07 -7.82
CA ASN A 467 -25.74 -25.88 -7.87
C ASN A 467 -25.98 -25.35 -6.43
N THR A 468 -26.24 -24.04 -6.31
CA THR A 468 -26.41 -23.32 -5.03
C THR A 468 -27.40 -23.99 -4.08
N THR A 469 -28.61 -24.30 -4.54
CA THR A 469 -29.66 -24.92 -3.72
C THR A 469 -29.26 -26.31 -3.19
N ALA A 470 -28.66 -27.15 -4.04
CA ALA A 470 -28.23 -28.49 -3.65
C ALA A 470 -27.03 -28.43 -2.70
N ALA A 471 -26.08 -27.52 -2.91
CA ALA A 471 -24.94 -27.29 -2.03
C ALA A 471 -25.40 -26.89 -0.62
N ALA A 472 -26.34 -25.94 -0.54
CA ALA A 472 -26.90 -25.48 0.74
C ALA A 472 -27.63 -26.61 1.49
N ALA A 473 -28.46 -27.38 0.79
CA ALA A 473 -29.14 -28.53 1.37
C ALA A 473 -28.16 -29.61 1.86
N ALA A 474 -27.09 -29.89 1.10
CA ALA A 474 -26.05 -30.83 1.47
C ALA A 474 -25.27 -30.37 2.71
N ALA A 475 -24.87 -29.10 2.77
CA ALA A 475 -24.17 -28.51 3.92
C ALA A 475 -25.03 -28.58 5.19
N ALA A 476 -26.31 -28.21 5.10
CA ALA A 476 -27.23 -28.32 6.22
C ALA A 476 -27.41 -29.78 6.68
N ALA A 477 -27.56 -30.73 5.74
CA ALA A 477 -27.72 -32.14 6.06
C ALA A 477 -26.48 -32.74 6.72
N TYR A 478 -25.28 -32.38 6.26
CA TYR A 478 -24.01 -32.81 6.85
C TYR A 478 -23.88 -32.28 8.28
N ASN A 479 -24.09 -30.98 8.50
CA ASN A 479 -23.89 -30.31 9.78
C ASN A 479 -24.83 -30.82 10.90
N LEU A 480 -25.97 -31.43 10.56
CA LEU A 480 -26.87 -32.05 11.56
C LEU A 480 -26.24 -33.24 12.30
N ASN A 481 -25.33 -33.98 11.65
CA ASN A 481 -24.74 -35.21 12.19
C ASN A 481 -23.21 -35.20 12.10
N ALA A 482 -22.60 -34.02 11.91
CA ALA A 482 -21.17 -33.92 11.72
C ALA A 482 -20.40 -34.38 12.97
N PRO A 483 -19.29 -35.11 12.81
CA PRO A 483 -18.37 -35.40 13.91
C PRO A 483 -17.89 -34.10 14.58
N ALA A 484 -17.51 -34.18 15.86
CA ALA A 484 -16.99 -33.02 16.57
C ALA A 484 -15.75 -32.43 15.86
N GLY A 485 -15.78 -31.12 15.59
CA GLY A 485 -14.72 -30.40 14.86
C GLY A 485 -14.73 -30.60 13.34
N SER A 486 -15.76 -31.26 12.79
CA SER A 486 -16.01 -31.37 11.35
C SER A 486 -17.25 -30.56 10.98
N HIS A 487 -17.22 -29.89 9.82
CA HIS A 487 -18.31 -29.05 9.34
C HIS A 487 -18.38 -29.08 7.82
N ALA A 488 -19.49 -28.62 7.26
CA ALA A 488 -19.65 -28.34 5.84
C ALA A 488 -20.15 -26.91 5.61
N THR A 489 -19.73 -26.31 4.50
CA THR A 489 -20.18 -24.97 4.09
C THR A 489 -20.25 -24.86 2.57
N VAL A 490 -20.91 -23.81 2.09
CA VAL A 490 -20.93 -23.41 0.68
C VAL A 490 -20.00 -22.20 0.50
N LEU A 491 -19.17 -22.23 -0.54
CA LEU A 491 -18.19 -21.19 -0.85
C LEU A 491 -18.23 -20.86 -2.34
N ASN A 492 -17.82 -19.63 -2.66
CA ASN A 492 -17.44 -19.23 -4.01
C ASN A 492 -15.92 -19.05 -4.09
N LEU A 493 -15.35 -19.20 -5.29
CA LEU A 493 -13.92 -18.96 -5.52
C LEU A 493 -13.57 -17.50 -5.31
N HIS A 494 -12.39 -17.22 -4.74
CA HIS A 494 -11.87 -15.85 -4.68
C HIS A 494 -11.57 -15.31 -6.09
N TYR A 495 -11.58 -13.97 -6.25
CA TYR A 495 -11.46 -13.34 -7.57
C TYR A 495 -10.14 -13.66 -8.29
N ASP A 496 -9.09 -13.97 -7.53
CA ASP A 496 -7.79 -14.40 -8.08
C ASP A 496 -7.89 -15.71 -8.86
N TYR A 497 -8.88 -16.56 -8.55
CA TYR A 497 -9.14 -17.83 -9.22
C TYR A 497 -10.29 -17.74 -10.21
N GLN A 498 -11.30 -16.92 -9.93
CA GLN A 498 -12.44 -16.68 -10.79
C GLN A 498 -12.85 -15.20 -10.73
N ALA A 499 -12.43 -14.43 -11.74
CA ALA A 499 -12.51 -12.96 -11.70
C ALA A 499 -13.92 -12.41 -11.41
N ASP A 500 -14.97 -13.03 -11.97
CA ASP A 500 -16.36 -12.56 -11.87
C ASP A 500 -17.11 -13.13 -10.65
N SER A 501 -16.45 -13.89 -9.77
CA SER A 501 -17.10 -14.51 -8.59
C SER A 501 -17.70 -13.50 -7.62
N ILE A 502 -17.21 -12.26 -7.61
CA ILE A 502 -17.77 -11.15 -6.82
C ILE A 502 -19.19 -10.75 -7.26
N LEU A 503 -19.60 -11.13 -8.47
CA LEU A 503 -20.93 -10.91 -9.03
C LEU A 503 -21.86 -12.13 -8.86
N GLN A 504 -21.40 -13.19 -8.18
CA GLN A 504 -22.07 -14.49 -8.12
C GLN A 504 -22.39 -14.86 -6.66
N PRO A 505 -23.44 -14.28 -6.05
CA PRO A 505 -23.76 -14.54 -4.65
C PRO A 505 -24.27 -15.96 -4.43
N LEU A 506 -24.06 -16.50 -3.23
CA LEU A 506 -24.44 -17.87 -2.87
C LEU A 506 -25.92 -17.99 -2.51
N GLU A 507 -26.45 -16.93 -1.90
CA GLU A 507 -27.86 -16.76 -1.55
C GLU A 507 -28.37 -15.42 -2.09
N ARG A 508 -29.68 -15.20 -1.98
CA ARG A 508 -30.31 -13.95 -2.40
C ARG A 508 -29.72 -12.76 -1.65
N VAL A 509 -29.35 -11.72 -2.38
CA VAL A 509 -28.90 -10.43 -1.82
C VAL A 509 -30.05 -9.43 -1.93
N PRO A 510 -30.51 -8.82 -0.82
CA PRO A 510 -31.61 -7.86 -0.85
C PRO A 510 -31.19 -6.53 -1.48
N ALA A 511 -32.14 -5.87 -2.13
CA ALA A 511 -31.96 -4.53 -2.69
C ALA A 511 -31.62 -3.51 -1.59
N LEU A 512 -30.88 -2.48 -1.96
CA LEU A 512 -30.73 -1.26 -1.18
C LEU A 512 -31.92 -0.34 -1.45
N LYS A 513 -32.57 0.10 -0.38
CA LYS A 513 -33.82 0.88 -0.39
C LYS A 513 -33.55 2.38 -0.52
N HIS A 514 -32.41 2.83 -0.01
CA HIS A 514 -32.07 4.24 0.15
C HIS A 514 -30.89 4.71 -0.71
N TYR A 515 -30.47 3.91 -1.70
CA TYR A 515 -29.29 4.21 -2.51
C TYR A 515 -29.64 4.11 -3.99
N ARG A 516 -29.36 5.18 -4.74
CA ARG A 516 -29.46 5.17 -6.20
C ARG A 516 -28.11 5.44 -6.83
N LEU A 517 -27.75 4.65 -7.83
CA LEU A 517 -26.62 4.96 -8.71
C LEU A 517 -26.93 6.26 -9.46
N VAL A 518 -26.03 7.24 -9.40
CA VAL A 518 -26.17 8.53 -10.09
C VAL A 518 -25.10 8.75 -11.16
N HIS A 519 -23.97 8.04 -11.06
CA HIS A 519 -22.88 8.08 -12.04
C HIS A 519 -22.02 6.82 -11.97
N GLU A 520 -21.49 6.41 -13.11
CA GLU A 520 -20.43 5.41 -13.20
C GLU A 520 -19.44 5.72 -14.32
N THR A 521 -18.18 5.33 -14.12
CA THR A 521 -17.12 5.56 -15.10
C THR A 521 -17.20 4.55 -16.26
N PRO A 522 -16.76 4.90 -17.48
CA PRO A 522 -16.96 4.05 -18.67
C PRO A 522 -16.16 2.75 -18.68
N GLN A 523 -15.05 2.64 -17.95
CA GLN A 523 -14.21 1.45 -17.96
C GLN A 523 -14.88 0.25 -17.28
N ASN A 524 -15.11 -0.82 -18.05
CA ASN A 524 -15.38 -2.15 -17.50
C ASN A 524 -14.05 -2.80 -17.09
N ILE A 525 -13.98 -3.30 -15.86
CA ILE A 525 -12.76 -3.90 -15.30
C ILE A 525 -12.40 -5.25 -15.90
N TYR A 526 -13.36 -5.98 -16.50
CA TYR A 526 -13.12 -7.32 -17.02
C TYR A 526 -12.49 -7.31 -18.42
N GLY A 527 -12.69 -6.25 -19.21
CA GLY A 527 -12.10 -6.06 -20.55
C GLY A 527 -12.44 -7.15 -21.59
N ASN A 528 -12.86 -6.76 -22.80
CA ASN A 528 -12.98 -7.70 -23.94
C ASN A 528 -13.84 -8.97 -23.71
N VAL A 529 -14.86 -8.92 -22.84
CA VAL A 529 -15.72 -10.08 -22.50
C VAL A 529 -16.89 -10.33 -23.46
N GLY A 530 -17.03 -9.52 -24.52
CA GLY A 530 -18.10 -9.64 -25.51
C GLY A 530 -19.47 -9.13 -25.05
N GLU A 531 -20.45 -9.16 -25.96
CA GLU A 531 -21.84 -8.78 -25.68
C GLU A 531 -22.49 -9.85 -24.78
N GLY A 532 -22.84 -9.47 -23.55
CA GLY A 532 -23.38 -10.38 -22.53
C GLY A 532 -22.37 -10.94 -21.53
N GLY A 533 -21.09 -10.54 -21.60
CA GLY A 533 -20.11 -10.82 -20.55
C GLY A 533 -20.33 -9.95 -19.29
N PRO A 534 -19.61 -10.23 -18.18
CA PRO A 534 -19.75 -9.44 -16.96
C PRO A 534 -19.35 -7.98 -17.19
N ASP A 535 -20.17 -7.05 -16.69
CA ASP A 535 -19.94 -5.61 -16.82
C ASP A 535 -19.94 -4.94 -15.45
N LEU A 536 -18.73 -4.68 -14.93
CA LEU A 536 -18.53 -3.98 -13.66
C LEU A 536 -17.66 -2.75 -13.91
N LYS A 537 -18.23 -1.56 -13.68
CA LYS A 537 -17.54 -0.28 -13.86
C LYS A 537 -16.54 0.01 -12.75
N ALA A 538 -15.44 0.66 -13.11
CA ALA A 538 -14.32 0.92 -12.20
C ALA A 538 -14.69 1.77 -10.97
N VAL A 539 -15.38 2.89 -11.15
CA VAL A 539 -15.86 3.76 -10.05
C VAL A 539 -17.35 4.05 -10.23
N LYS A 540 -18.09 4.04 -9.12
CA LYS A 540 -19.53 4.29 -9.07
C LYS A 540 -19.86 5.29 -7.95
N ILE A 541 -20.75 6.23 -8.24
CA ILE A 541 -21.26 7.23 -7.29
C ILE A 541 -22.74 6.96 -7.04
N PHE A 542 -23.10 6.85 -5.76
CA PHE A 542 -24.46 6.67 -5.29
C PHE A 542 -24.91 7.91 -4.51
N GLU A 543 -26.18 8.27 -4.63
CA GLU A 543 -26.84 9.21 -3.73
C GLU A 543 -27.65 8.44 -2.69
N TYR A 544 -27.47 8.81 -1.43
CA TYR A 544 -28.26 8.34 -0.30
C TYR A 544 -29.51 9.21 -0.16
N VAL A 545 -30.69 8.59 -0.29
CA VAL A 545 -31.99 9.26 -0.40
C VAL A 545 -33.01 8.66 0.57
N PRO A 546 -34.02 9.45 1.02
CA PRO A 546 -35.11 8.92 1.83
C PRO A 546 -35.90 7.81 1.14
N GLY A 547 -36.13 7.91 -0.17
CA GLY A 547 -36.83 6.90 -0.97
C GLY A 547 -38.35 6.96 -0.81
N ALA A 548 -39.09 6.71 -1.88
CA ALA A 548 -40.56 6.72 -1.85
C ALA A 548 -41.13 5.36 -1.42
N THR A 549 -42.25 5.36 -0.71
CA THR A 549 -42.91 4.13 -0.26
C THR A 549 -44.01 3.73 -1.23
N ILE A 550 -44.05 2.47 -1.68
CA ILE A 550 -45.11 1.90 -2.51
C ILE A 550 -45.73 0.71 -1.77
N ARG A 551 -47.06 0.59 -1.77
CA ARG A 551 -47.75 -0.57 -1.20
C ARG A 551 -47.86 -1.71 -2.20
N GLY A 552 -47.49 -2.92 -1.80
CA GLY A 552 -47.65 -4.11 -2.63
C GLY A 552 -46.87 -5.31 -2.13
N GLU A 553 -47.16 -6.48 -2.71
CA GLU A 553 -46.52 -7.75 -2.40
C GLU A 553 -45.69 -8.23 -3.61
N GLY A 554 -44.75 -9.14 -3.37
CA GLY A 554 -43.91 -9.73 -4.41
C GLY A 554 -42.65 -8.92 -4.71
N VAL A 555 -42.26 -8.83 -5.98
CA VAL A 555 -41.04 -8.14 -6.43
C VAL A 555 -41.41 -6.96 -7.30
N ILE A 556 -40.93 -5.77 -6.95
CA ILE A 556 -41.06 -4.56 -7.77
C ILE A 556 -39.81 -4.37 -8.62
N GLU A 557 -39.99 -3.89 -9.86
CA GLU A 557 -38.93 -3.75 -10.85
C GLU A 557 -39.01 -2.40 -11.55
N VAL A 558 -37.87 -1.78 -11.86
CA VAL A 558 -37.76 -0.61 -12.74
C VAL A 558 -36.53 -0.72 -13.65
N PRO A 559 -36.66 -0.52 -14.97
CA PRO A 559 -35.50 -0.51 -15.87
C PRO A 559 -34.72 0.80 -15.73
N ILE A 560 -33.40 0.70 -15.60
CA ILE A 560 -32.48 1.81 -15.41
C ILE A 560 -31.48 1.83 -16.58
N ALA A 561 -31.27 3.01 -17.15
CA ALA A 561 -30.17 3.29 -18.08
C ALA A 561 -29.15 4.21 -17.39
N THR A 562 -27.87 3.86 -17.51
CA THR A 562 -26.76 4.62 -16.94
C THR A 562 -26.19 5.65 -17.92
N ASN A 563 -25.33 6.53 -17.43
CA ASN A 563 -24.58 7.51 -18.22
C ASN A 563 -23.62 6.87 -19.25
N THR A 564 -23.24 5.59 -19.06
CA THR A 564 -22.36 4.86 -19.98
C THR A 564 -23.12 4.08 -21.07
N GLY A 565 -24.45 4.14 -21.06
CA GLY A 565 -25.31 3.35 -21.93
C GLY A 565 -25.55 1.91 -21.45
N ARG A 566 -24.98 1.51 -20.30
CA ARG A 566 -25.30 0.24 -19.64
C ARG A 566 -26.73 0.28 -19.10
N GLU A 567 -27.48 -0.79 -19.29
CA GLU A 567 -28.83 -0.97 -18.78
C GLU A 567 -28.86 -2.08 -17.71
N PHE A 568 -29.66 -1.89 -16.67
CA PHE A 568 -29.96 -2.92 -15.67
C PHE A 568 -31.38 -2.74 -15.14
N VAL A 569 -31.90 -3.75 -14.43
CA VAL A 569 -33.21 -3.66 -13.76
C VAL A 569 -32.99 -3.60 -12.26
N TYR A 570 -33.41 -2.51 -11.63
CA TYR A 570 -33.52 -2.46 -10.18
C TYR A 570 -34.70 -3.32 -9.76
N ARG A 571 -34.47 -4.29 -8.87
CA ARG A 571 -35.47 -5.21 -8.34
C ARG A 571 -35.46 -5.12 -6.82
N GLN A 572 -36.61 -5.21 -6.18
CA GLN A 572 -36.75 -5.23 -4.73
C GLN A 572 -37.90 -6.14 -4.30
N GLU A 573 -37.66 -6.97 -3.29
CA GLU A 573 -38.69 -7.79 -2.65
C GLU A 573 -39.44 -6.98 -1.59
N SER A 574 -40.75 -7.21 -1.48
CA SER A 574 -41.60 -6.52 -0.52
C SER A 574 -41.25 -6.92 0.92
N GLU A 575 -41.17 -5.93 1.80
CA GLU A 575 -40.99 -6.12 3.24
C GLU A 575 -42.28 -5.68 3.95
N ASN A 576 -43.04 -6.65 4.46
CA ASN A 576 -44.32 -6.41 5.15
C ASN A 576 -45.36 -5.66 4.28
N GLY A 577 -45.44 -5.99 2.98
CA GLY A 577 -46.38 -5.38 2.04
C GLY A 577 -45.99 -3.99 1.56
N LEU A 578 -44.72 -3.60 1.73
CA LEU A 578 -44.18 -2.30 1.35
C LEU A 578 -42.87 -2.44 0.55
N PHE A 579 -42.70 -1.53 -0.39
CA PHE A 579 -41.44 -1.24 -1.06
C PHE A 579 -41.00 0.17 -0.67
N VAL A 580 -39.71 0.36 -0.44
CA VAL A 580 -39.07 1.68 -0.35
C VAL A 580 -38.08 1.76 -1.50
N VAL A 581 -38.38 2.62 -2.48
CA VAL A 581 -37.69 2.66 -3.77
C VAL A 581 -36.87 3.94 -3.93
N PRO A 582 -35.63 3.88 -4.48
CA PRO A 582 -34.74 5.04 -4.52
C PRO A 582 -34.73 5.80 -5.86
N TYR A 583 -35.25 5.23 -6.96
CA TYR A 583 -35.21 5.87 -8.28
C TYR A 583 -36.51 6.62 -8.58
N ALA A 584 -36.39 7.79 -9.18
CA ALA A 584 -37.54 8.50 -9.73
C ALA A 584 -37.80 8.06 -11.18
N THR A 585 -39.07 7.92 -11.56
CA THR A 585 -39.51 7.68 -12.94
C THR A 585 -39.76 8.99 -13.70
N SER A 586 -39.85 10.12 -13.00
CA SER A 586 -40.00 11.46 -13.59
C SER A 586 -39.41 12.56 -12.69
N GLY A 587 -39.08 13.70 -13.29
CA GLY A 587 -38.53 14.87 -12.55
C GLY A 587 -37.05 14.79 -12.19
N TRP A 588 -36.40 13.64 -12.39
CA TRP A 588 -34.95 13.49 -12.22
C TRP A 588 -34.19 14.06 -13.43
N SER A 589 -33.18 14.87 -13.17
CA SER A 589 -32.35 15.51 -14.19
C SER A 589 -30.95 14.91 -14.36
N GLY A 590 -30.59 13.90 -13.55
CA GLY A 590 -29.29 13.24 -13.63
C GLY A 590 -29.20 12.23 -14.77
N GLU A 591 -27.98 11.73 -14.98
CA GLU A 591 -27.63 10.94 -16.17
C GLU A 591 -28.03 9.46 -16.06
N VAL A 592 -28.05 8.90 -14.83
CA VAL A 592 -28.60 7.57 -14.55
C VAL A 592 -30.10 7.68 -14.27
N ARG A 593 -30.95 7.10 -15.10
CA ARG A 593 -32.41 7.34 -15.05
C ARG A 593 -33.23 6.09 -15.32
N ALA A 594 -34.41 6.04 -14.73
CA ALA A 594 -35.41 5.06 -15.09
C ALA A 594 -35.91 5.28 -16.53
N THR A 595 -36.07 4.21 -17.29
CA THR A 595 -36.56 4.24 -18.68
C THR A 595 -38.03 3.82 -18.80
N GLY A 596 -38.67 3.50 -17.67
CA GLY A 596 -40.09 3.14 -17.58
C GLY A 596 -40.61 3.27 -16.14
N PRO A 597 -41.90 2.97 -15.92
CA PRO A 597 -42.50 3.01 -14.59
C PRO A 597 -42.00 1.83 -13.73
N TYR A 598 -42.16 1.94 -12.42
CA TYR A 598 -42.07 0.76 -11.56
C TYR A 598 -43.19 -0.22 -11.91
N ARG A 599 -42.91 -1.51 -11.81
CA ARG A 599 -43.88 -2.59 -12.04
C ARG A 599 -43.75 -3.67 -10.99
N ILE A 600 -44.87 -4.14 -10.45
CA ILE A 600 -44.85 -5.36 -9.64
C ILE A 600 -44.88 -6.57 -10.59
N ALA A 601 -43.85 -7.40 -10.48
CA ALA A 601 -43.66 -8.59 -11.30
C ALA A 601 -44.87 -9.53 -11.16
N GLY A 602 -45.42 -9.95 -12.30
CA GLY A 602 -46.55 -10.88 -12.35
C GLY A 602 -47.96 -10.27 -12.11
N THR A 603 -48.10 -9.02 -11.66
CA THR A 603 -49.43 -8.43 -11.35
C THR A 603 -49.93 -7.42 -12.38
N GLY A 604 -49.05 -6.90 -13.25
CA GLY A 604 -49.40 -5.89 -14.26
C GLY A 604 -49.60 -4.48 -13.69
N GLN A 605 -49.47 -4.30 -12.37
CA GLN A 605 -49.55 -3.00 -11.71
C GLN A 605 -48.29 -2.19 -11.99
N THR A 606 -48.47 -0.89 -12.27
CA THR A 606 -47.38 0.06 -12.54
C THR A 606 -47.51 1.31 -11.69
N PHE A 607 -46.38 1.91 -11.31
CA PHE A 607 -46.32 3.10 -10.47
C PHE A 607 -45.36 4.12 -11.06
N ASP A 608 -45.78 5.38 -11.06
CA ASP A 608 -44.93 6.53 -11.34
C ASP A 608 -44.48 7.16 -10.02
N VAL A 609 -43.20 7.46 -9.91
CA VAL A 609 -42.57 8.03 -8.72
C VAL A 609 -41.82 9.28 -9.15
N THR A 610 -42.18 10.45 -8.62
CA THR A 610 -41.49 11.69 -8.95
C THR A 610 -40.24 11.86 -8.10
N GLU A 611 -39.28 12.68 -8.56
CA GLU A 611 -38.12 13.07 -7.75
C GLU A 611 -38.52 13.71 -6.42
N GLU A 612 -39.61 14.49 -6.40
CA GLU A 612 -40.13 15.07 -5.16
C GLU A 612 -40.59 14.00 -4.17
N ASP A 613 -41.21 12.92 -4.66
CA ASP A 613 -41.66 11.81 -3.81
C ASP A 613 -40.49 11.08 -3.15
N ILE A 614 -39.39 10.89 -3.89
CA ILE A 614 -38.14 10.30 -3.38
C ILE A 614 -37.53 11.17 -2.28
N GLN A 615 -37.39 12.48 -2.54
CA GLN A 615 -36.73 13.41 -1.61
C GLN A 615 -37.54 13.66 -0.34
N GLN A 616 -38.87 13.54 -0.40
CA GLN A 616 -39.75 13.75 0.75
C GLN A 616 -40.19 12.45 1.44
N GLY A 617 -39.80 11.29 0.91
CA GLY A 617 -40.20 9.99 1.45
C GLY A 617 -41.71 9.73 1.38
N ARG A 618 -42.39 10.21 0.33
CA ARG A 618 -43.86 10.12 0.22
C ARG A 618 -44.32 8.68 -0.02
N THR A 619 -45.54 8.39 0.42
CA THR A 619 -46.24 7.14 0.07
C THR A 619 -47.03 7.31 -1.22
N ILE A 620 -46.77 6.44 -2.19
CA ILE A 620 -47.47 6.33 -3.46
C ILE A 620 -48.51 5.20 -3.34
N ASN A 621 -49.74 5.47 -3.75
CA ASN A 621 -50.87 4.54 -3.65
C ASN A 621 -51.21 3.91 -5.00
#